data_AF-A0A9D3RVD9-F1
#
_entry.id   AF-A0A9D3RVD9-F1
#
_cell.length_a   1.000
_cell.length_b   1.000
_cell.length_c   1.000
_cell.angle_alpha   90.00
_cell.angle_beta   90.00
_cell.angle_gamma   90.00
#
_symmetry.space_group_name_H-M   'P 1'
#
loop_
_entity.id
_entity.type
_entity.pdbx_description
1 polymer ?
#
loop_
_entity_poly.entity_id
_entity_poly.type
_entity_poly.pdbx_seq_one_letter_code
_entity_poly.pdbx_strand_id
1 'polypeptide(L)'
;MSVGSCNGRLNKRGRRGRQVSGPNLGCFPQIHWCSGPIQLWQFLLELLTDKSCQAFISWTGDGWEFKLSDPDEVARRWGKRKNKPKMNYEKLSRGLRYYYDKNIIHKTSGKRYVYRFVCDLKSLLGYAPEELHAMLDVKPDADE
;
A
#
# COMPACT_ATOMS: atom_id res chain seq x y z
N MET A 1 -25.65 -27.25 68.00
CA MET A 1 -27.05 -26.99 67.59
C MET A 1 -27.07 -26.59 66.13
N SER A 2 -27.94 -27.27 65.37
CA SER A 2 -28.57 -26.92 64.09
C SER A 2 -27.75 -26.71 62.81
N VAL A 3 -27.95 -27.71 61.95
CA VAL A 3 -28.04 -27.69 60.48
C VAL A 3 -29.07 -26.69 59.93
N GLY A 4 -28.95 -26.35 58.63
CA GLY A 4 -30.00 -25.69 57.82
C GLY A 4 -29.38 -24.89 56.66
N SER A 5 -29.07 -25.48 55.50
CA SER A 5 -29.91 -25.81 54.34
C SER A 5 -30.03 -24.69 53.28
N CYS A 6 -30.11 -25.15 52.02
CA CYS A 6 -29.78 -24.50 50.76
C CYS A 6 -30.84 -23.52 50.19
N ASN A 7 -30.39 -22.60 49.33
CA ASN A 7 -30.91 -22.23 47.98
C ASN A 7 -30.22 -20.91 47.55
N GLY A 8 -29.64 -20.70 46.38
CA GLY A 8 -29.94 -21.22 45.05
C GLY A 8 -30.33 -20.03 44.15
N ARG A 9 -29.38 -19.46 43.40
CA ARG A 9 -29.67 -18.75 42.13
C ARG A 9 -28.41 -18.55 41.28
N LEU A 10 -28.28 -19.43 40.29
CA LEU A 10 -27.47 -19.23 39.09
C LEU A 10 -27.93 -17.97 38.36
N ASN A 11 -27.00 -17.11 37.95
CA ASN A 11 -27.22 -16.21 36.84
C ASN A 11 -26.18 -16.47 35.76
N LYS A 12 -26.60 -17.21 34.74
CA LYS A 12 -25.89 -17.36 33.47
C LYS A 12 -25.87 -15.99 32.79
N ARG A 13 -24.69 -15.44 32.52
CA ARG A 13 -24.53 -14.48 31.43
C ARG A 13 -23.36 -14.91 30.57
N GLY A 14 -23.72 -15.15 29.31
CA GLY A 14 -22.90 -15.82 28.32
C GLY A 14 -21.59 -15.10 28.06
N ARG A 15 -20.59 -15.93 27.76
CA ARG A 15 -19.44 -15.56 26.94
C ARG A 15 -19.96 -14.89 25.67
N ARG A 16 -19.96 -13.57 25.64
CA ARG A 16 -20.08 -12.84 24.38
C ARG A 16 -18.74 -13.02 23.68
N GLY A 17 -18.76 -13.84 22.63
CA GLY A 17 -17.65 -14.00 21.72
C GLY A 17 -17.15 -12.63 21.31
N ARG A 18 -15.84 -12.45 21.43
CA ARG A 18 -15.14 -11.30 20.86
C ARG A 18 -15.39 -11.39 19.36
N GLN A 19 -16.32 -10.58 18.88
CA GLN A 19 -16.53 -10.37 17.45
C GLN A 19 -15.22 -9.79 16.95
N VAL A 20 -14.41 -10.64 16.32
CA VAL A 20 -13.23 -10.20 15.59
C VAL A 20 -13.79 -9.45 14.40
N SER A 21 -13.90 -8.14 14.51
CA SER A 21 -14.02 -7.28 13.36
C SER A 21 -12.85 -7.64 12.46
N GLY A 22 -13.14 -8.20 11.28
CA GLY A 22 -12.14 -8.39 10.24
C GLY A 22 -11.40 -7.08 10.00
N PRO A 23 -10.13 -7.12 9.55
CA PRO A 23 -9.39 -5.91 9.29
C PRO A 23 -10.20 -5.06 8.31
N ASN A 24 -10.44 -3.81 8.71
CA ASN A 24 -11.00 -2.82 7.82
C ASN A 24 -9.99 -2.63 6.68
N LEU A 25 -10.33 -3.17 5.49
CA LEU A 25 -9.48 -3.18 4.29
C LEU A 25 -9.25 -1.77 3.70
N GLY A 26 -9.70 -0.70 4.38
CA GLY A 26 -9.56 0.69 3.94
C GLY A 26 -8.22 1.37 4.27
N CYS A 27 -7.33 0.70 5.02
CA CYS A 27 -5.97 1.18 5.26
C CYS A 27 -5.06 -0.04 5.46
N PHE A 28 -4.17 -0.28 4.50
CA PHE A 28 -2.97 -1.11 4.75
C PHE A 28 -2.34 -0.69 6.08
N PRO A 29 -1.80 -1.62 6.90
CA PRO A 29 -1.19 -1.29 8.18
C PRO A 29 -0.28 -0.09 7.98
N GLN A 30 -0.61 1.03 8.65
CA GLN A 30 0.01 2.32 8.42
C GLN A 30 1.52 2.11 8.40
N ILE A 31 2.11 2.16 7.20
CA ILE A 31 3.56 2.17 7.05
C ILE A 31 3.97 3.46 7.73
N HIS A 32 4.37 3.37 9.00
CA HIS A 32 4.86 4.51 9.75
C HIS A 32 6.19 4.86 9.12
N TRP A 33 6.14 5.76 8.15
CA TRP A 33 7.31 6.35 7.52
C TRP A 33 8.03 7.17 8.58
N CYS A 34 8.90 6.53 9.35
CA CYS A 34 9.72 7.22 10.33
C CYS A 34 10.60 8.25 9.61
N SER A 35 10.48 9.50 10.07
CA SER A 35 11.37 10.64 9.82
C SER A 35 11.22 11.40 8.50
N GLY A 36 10.64 12.60 8.62
CA GLY A 36 10.86 13.72 7.70
C GLY A 36 9.80 13.94 6.61
N PRO A 37 10.01 14.92 5.73
CA PRO A 37 9.10 15.19 4.62
C PRO A 37 8.96 13.98 3.70
N ILE A 38 7.73 13.59 3.37
CA ILE A 38 7.43 12.47 2.47
C ILE A 38 8.23 12.55 1.16
N GLN A 39 8.81 11.43 0.77
CA GLN A 39 9.57 11.25 -0.47
C GLN A 39 8.67 10.70 -1.59
N LEU A 40 9.07 10.90 -2.85
CA LEU A 40 8.27 10.47 -3.99
C LEU A 40 8.06 8.95 -4.01
N TRP A 41 9.09 8.15 -3.73
CA TRP A 41 8.96 6.69 -3.73
C TRP A 41 7.98 6.18 -2.66
N GLN A 42 7.95 6.81 -1.47
CA GLN A 42 7.01 6.49 -0.40
C GLN A 42 5.58 6.84 -0.80
N PHE A 43 5.41 8.01 -1.42
CA PHE A 43 4.12 8.44 -1.97
C PHE A 43 3.62 7.50 -3.06
N LEU A 44 4.48 7.06 -3.97
CA LEU A 44 4.09 6.09 -5.01
C LEU A 44 3.70 4.75 -4.40
N LEU A 45 4.44 4.27 -3.40
CA LEU A 45 4.10 3.04 -2.70
C LEU A 45 2.75 3.16 -1.97
N GLU A 46 2.48 4.30 -1.32
CA GLU A 46 1.18 4.59 -0.69
C GLU A 46 0.02 4.45 -1.70
N LEU A 47 0.16 5.05 -2.89
CA LEU A 47 -0.86 4.92 -3.94
C LEU A 47 -0.99 3.48 -4.44
N LEU A 48 0.13 2.77 -4.60
CA LEU A 48 0.14 1.37 -5.07
C LEU A 48 -0.47 0.39 -4.07
N THR A 49 -0.56 0.76 -2.79
CA THR A 49 -1.22 -0.03 -1.74
C THR A 49 -2.70 0.34 -1.53
N ASP A 50 -3.24 1.27 -2.32
CA ASP A 50 -4.64 1.70 -2.26
C ASP A 50 -5.40 1.24 -3.52
N LYS A 51 -6.37 0.34 -3.35
CA LYS A 51 -7.21 -0.17 -4.44
C LYS A 51 -7.94 0.94 -5.21
N SER A 52 -8.28 2.06 -4.56
CA SER A 52 -8.97 3.17 -5.20
C SER A 52 -8.08 3.95 -6.19
N CYS A 53 -6.76 3.72 -6.14
CA CYS A 53 -5.77 4.39 -6.99
C CYS A 53 -5.40 3.59 -8.25
N GLN A 54 -5.85 2.33 -8.38
CA GLN A 54 -5.46 1.42 -9.47
C GLN A 54 -5.76 1.95 -10.88
N ALA A 55 -6.73 2.87 -11.03
CA ALA A 55 -7.07 3.47 -12.31
C ALA A 55 -5.93 4.30 -12.93
N PHE A 56 -5.01 4.85 -12.11
CA PHE A 56 -3.95 5.74 -12.56
C PHE A 56 -2.54 5.27 -12.17
N ILE A 57 -2.41 4.36 -11.20
CA ILE A 57 -1.17 3.70 -10.84
C ILE A 57 -1.45 2.30 -10.29
N SER A 58 -0.78 1.29 -10.82
CA SER A 58 -1.02 -0.10 -10.43
C SER A 58 0.25 -0.95 -10.53
N TRP A 59 0.29 -2.05 -9.78
CA TRP A 59 1.27 -3.11 -10.01
C TRP A 59 0.96 -3.81 -11.34
N THR A 60 2.01 -4.26 -12.02
CA THR A 60 1.90 -5.01 -13.30
C THR A 60 1.65 -6.51 -13.10
N GLY A 61 1.84 -7.00 -11.87
CA GLY A 61 1.83 -8.43 -11.56
C GLY A 61 3.20 -9.10 -11.58
N ASP A 62 4.24 -8.45 -12.13
CA ASP A 62 5.62 -8.96 -12.12
C ASP A 62 6.44 -8.34 -10.97
N GLY A 63 6.61 -9.09 -9.88
CA GLY A 63 7.41 -8.68 -8.73
C GLY A 63 7.00 -7.29 -8.22
N TRP A 64 7.97 -6.39 -8.03
CA TRP A 64 7.70 -5.00 -7.63
C TRP A 64 7.65 -4.01 -8.81
N GLU A 65 7.24 -4.47 -9.99
CA GLU A 65 7.04 -3.63 -11.17
C GLU A 65 5.65 -3.00 -11.18
N PHE A 66 5.61 -1.69 -11.42
CA PHE A 66 4.42 -0.89 -11.45
C PHE A 66 4.37 0.01 -12.70
N LYS A 67 3.15 0.40 -13.07
CA LYS A 67 2.85 1.25 -14.21
C LYS A 67 2.08 2.49 -13.76
N LEU A 68 2.42 3.62 -14.37
CA LEU A 68 1.61 4.84 -14.28
C LEU A 68 0.66 4.87 -15.48
N SER A 69 -0.56 4.39 -15.27
CA SER A 69 -1.61 4.36 -16.31
C SER A 69 -2.09 5.76 -16.68
N ASP A 70 -2.15 6.66 -15.69
CA ASP A 70 -2.35 8.10 -15.89
C ASP A 70 -1.23 8.87 -15.16
N PRO A 71 -0.12 9.14 -15.85
CA PRO A 71 1.02 9.84 -15.26
C PRO A 71 0.71 11.27 -14.81
N ASP A 72 -0.26 11.93 -15.46
CA ASP A 72 -0.65 13.31 -15.16
C ASP A 72 -1.45 13.38 -13.86
N GLU A 73 -2.38 12.46 -13.63
CA GLU A 73 -3.11 12.36 -12.35
C GLU A 73 -2.16 12.05 -11.19
N VAL A 74 -1.20 11.13 -11.39
CA VAL A 74 -0.17 10.83 -10.38
C VAL A 74 0.66 12.07 -10.07
N ALA A 75 1.10 12.80 -11.09
CA ALA A 75 1.87 14.03 -10.92
C ALA A 75 1.07 15.13 -10.22
N ARG A 76 -0.22 15.27 -10.55
CA ARG A 76 -1.13 16.23 -9.91
C ARG A 76 -1.31 15.90 -8.43
N ARG A 77 -1.52 14.64 -8.07
CA ARG A 77 -1.63 14.21 -6.65
C ARG A 77 -0.33 14.40 -5.89
N TRP A 78 0.82 14.13 -6.51
CA TRP A 78 2.12 14.43 -5.92
C TRP A 78 2.31 15.93 -5.69
N GLY A 79 1.93 16.75 -6.67
CA GLY A 79 1.91 18.21 -6.57
C GLY A 79 1.06 18.67 -5.39
N LYS A 80 -0.15 18.13 -5.25
CA LYS A 80 -1.04 18.42 -4.10
C LYS A 80 -0.38 18.03 -2.77
N ARG A 81 0.21 16.83 -2.68
CA ARG A 81 0.88 16.32 -1.46
C ARG A 81 2.04 17.21 -1.00
N LYS A 82 2.78 17.82 -1.94
CA LYS A 82 3.94 18.69 -1.65
C LYS A 82 3.66 20.18 -1.77
N ASN A 83 2.40 20.59 -1.95
CA ASN A 83 1.99 21.95 -2.24
C ASN A 83 2.78 22.60 -3.41
N LYS A 84 2.91 21.87 -4.51
CA LYS A 84 3.56 22.29 -5.77
C LYS A 84 2.55 22.25 -6.91
N PRO A 85 1.77 23.33 -7.15
CA PRO A 85 0.67 23.32 -8.14
C PRO A 85 1.13 23.19 -9.59
N LYS A 86 2.40 23.51 -9.89
CA LYS A 86 3.01 23.37 -11.22
C LYS A 86 3.74 22.02 -11.41
N MET A 87 3.39 21.00 -10.62
CA MET A 87 3.92 19.65 -10.79
C MET A 87 3.31 19.00 -12.04
N ASN A 88 4.13 18.29 -12.80
CA ASN A 88 3.73 17.53 -13.99
C ASN A 88 4.58 16.26 -14.09
N TYR A 89 4.25 15.39 -15.04
CA TYR A 89 4.97 14.14 -15.20
C TYR A 89 6.45 14.33 -15.52
N GLU A 90 6.82 15.32 -16.35
CA GLU A 90 8.21 15.59 -16.71
C GLU A 90 9.08 15.84 -15.47
N LYS A 91 8.60 16.68 -14.55
CA LYS A 91 9.28 16.97 -13.28
C LYS A 91 9.27 15.78 -12.33
N LEU A 92 8.16 15.06 -12.23
CA LEU A 92 8.07 13.85 -11.41
C LEU A 92 9.06 12.78 -11.90
N SER A 93 9.11 12.56 -13.22
CA SER A 93 10.02 11.61 -13.86
C SER A 93 11.49 11.98 -13.63
N ARG A 94 11.81 13.28 -13.48
CA ARG A 94 13.16 13.70 -13.07
C ARG A 94 13.51 13.20 -11.67
N GLY A 95 12.54 13.18 -10.75
CA GLY A 95 12.62 12.56 -9.43
C GLY A 95 12.86 11.06 -9.50
N LEU A 96 12.12 10.36 -10.37
CA LEU A 96 12.32 8.92 -10.60
C LEU A 96 13.73 8.60 -11.10
N ARG A 97 14.27 9.41 -12.03
CA ARG A 97 15.64 9.22 -12.53
C ARG A 97 16.70 9.35 -11.43
N TYR A 98 16.48 10.19 -10.42
CA TYR A 98 17.40 10.28 -9.27
C TYR A 98 17.41 9.03 -8.38
N TYR A 99 16.47 8.10 -8.56
CA TYR A 99 16.41 6.86 -7.79
C TYR A 99 17.20 5.70 -8.41
N TYR A 100 17.69 5.84 -9.65
CA TYR A 100 18.33 4.75 -10.39
C TYR A 100 19.63 4.32 -9.69
N ASP A 101 20.53 5.27 -9.50
CA ASP A 101 21.83 5.04 -8.84
C ASP A 101 21.70 4.76 -7.34
N LYS A 102 20.54 5.10 -6.76
CA LYS A 102 20.24 4.86 -5.34
C LYS A 102 19.65 3.47 -5.08
N ASN A 103 19.44 2.66 -6.12
CA ASN A 103 18.81 1.35 -6.04
C ASN A 103 17.47 1.39 -5.28
N ILE A 104 16.64 2.40 -5.58
CA ILE A 104 15.28 2.50 -5.03
C ILE A 104 14.25 2.09 -6.08
N ILE A 105 14.27 2.75 -7.24
CA ILE A 105 13.38 2.46 -8.37
C ILE A 105 14.24 2.46 -9.63
N HIS A 106 14.02 1.52 -10.54
CA HIS A 106 14.61 1.47 -11.89
C HIS A 106 13.54 1.64 -12.96
N LYS A 107 13.95 2.10 -14.14
CA LYS A 107 13.09 2.15 -15.33
C LYS A 107 13.05 0.77 -15.98
N THR A 108 11.87 0.24 -16.26
CA THR A 108 11.74 -0.95 -17.11
C THR A 108 11.97 -0.56 -18.57
N SER A 109 13.03 -1.06 -19.19
CA SER A 109 13.37 -0.75 -20.59
C SER A 109 12.26 -1.21 -21.55
N GLY A 110 12.06 -0.47 -22.63
CA GLY A 110 11.06 -0.80 -23.66
C GLY A 110 9.60 -0.51 -23.29
N LYS A 111 9.23 -0.49 -21.99
CA LYS A 111 7.84 -0.27 -21.56
C LYS A 111 7.57 1.20 -21.22
N ARG A 112 6.50 1.80 -21.74
CA ARG A 112 6.17 3.22 -21.46
C ARG A 112 5.58 3.38 -20.05
N TYR A 113 6.14 4.32 -19.27
CA TYR A 113 5.69 4.63 -17.89
C TYR A 113 5.73 3.49 -16.88
N VAL A 114 6.48 2.42 -17.18
CA VAL A 114 6.69 1.28 -16.28
C VAL A 114 8.04 1.39 -15.57
N TYR A 115 8.03 1.09 -14.28
CA TYR A 115 9.16 1.20 -13.35
C TYR A 115 9.11 0.05 -12.35
N ARG A 116 10.24 -0.24 -11.70
CA ARG A 116 10.34 -1.33 -10.72
C ARG A 116 11.02 -0.85 -9.45
N PHE A 117 10.45 -1.16 -8.28
CA PHE A 117 11.20 -1.02 -7.03
C PHE A 117 12.27 -2.11 -6.96
N VAL A 118 13.50 -1.71 -6.68
CA VAL A 118 14.65 -2.62 -6.56
C VAL A 118 15.23 -2.66 -5.14
N CYS A 119 14.72 -1.81 -4.24
CA CYS A 119 15.01 -1.93 -2.82
C CYS A 119 14.23 -3.09 -2.19
N ASP A 120 14.68 -3.53 -1.00
CA ASP A 120 14.06 -4.63 -0.27
C ASP A 120 12.72 -4.22 0.38
N LEU A 121 11.68 -4.15 -0.44
CA LEU A 121 10.33 -3.89 0.01
C LEU A 121 9.74 -5.03 0.85
N LYS A 122 10.23 -6.26 0.68
CA LYS A 122 9.76 -7.40 1.47
C LYS A 122 10.10 -7.20 2.94
N SER A 123 11.34 -6.81 3.24
CA SER A 123 11.73 -6.48 4.61
C SER A 123 11.01 -5.25 5.16
N LEU A 124 10.67 -4.28 4.30
CA LEU A 124 9.97 -3.05 4.70
C LEU A 124 8.49 -3.28 5.00
N LEU A 125 7.79 -4.04 4.16
CA LEU A 125 6.33 -4.23 4.21
C LEU A 125 5.94 -5.49 4.99
N GLY A 126 6.83 -6.48 5.09
CA GLY A 126 6.54 -7.79 5.64
C GLY A 126 5.76 -8.71 4.68
N TYR A 127 5.60 -8.30 3.42
CA TYR A 127 4.86 -9.05 2.39
C TYR A 127 5.75 -9.33 1.18
N ALA A 128 5.61 -10.51 0.61
CA ALA A 128 6.08 -10.81 -0.75
C ALA A 128 5.20 -10.09 -1.80
N PRO A 129 5.73 -9.79 -3.00
CA PRO A 129 4.93 -9.11 -4.03
C PRO A 129 3.67 -9.89 -4.40
N GLU A 130 3.74 -11.22 -4.45
CA GLU A 130 2.59 -12.08 -4.78
C GLU A 130 1.47 -11.97 -3.74
N GLU A 131 1.84 -11.90 -2.46
CA GLU A 131 0.89 -11.73 -1.35
C GLU A 131 0.21 -10.36 -1.42
N LEU A 132 0.98 -9.32 -1.74
CA LEU A 132 0.45 -7.97 -1.93
C LEU A 132 -0.50 -7.91 -3.13
N HIS A 133 -0.12 -8.51 -4.25
CA HIS A 133 -0.94 -8.55 -5.46
C HIS A 133 -2.27 -9.26 -5.21
N ALA A 134 -2.26 -10.39 -4.49
CA ALA A 134 -3.48 -11.10 -4.11
C ALA A 134 -4.40 -10.27 -3.20
N MET A 135 -3.84 -9.57 -2.20
CA MET A 135 -4.64 -8.66 -1.35
C MET A 135 -5.24 -7.50 -2.14
N LEU A 136 -4.56 -7.04 -3.18
CA LEU A 136 -4.96 -5.90 -4.02
C LEU A 136 -5.81 -6.29 -5.24
N ASP A 137 -6.08 -7.58 -5.47
CA ASP A 137 -6.77 -8.09 -6.67
C ASP A 137 -6.09 -7.65 -7.99
N VAL A 138 -4.76 -7.57 -8.00
CA VAL A 138 -3.97 -7.16 -9.19
C VAL A 138 -4.14 -8.21 -10.28
N LYS A 139 -4.55 -7.77 -11.47
CA LYS A 139 -4.53 -8.60 -12.69
C LYS A 139 -3.20 -8.36 -13.41
N PRO A 140 -2.46 -9.41 -13.79
CA PRO A 140 -1.22 -9.24 -14.54
C PRO A 140 -1.50 -8.54 -15.88
N ASP A 141 -0.68 -7.55 -16.21
CA ASP A 141 -0.73 -6.89 -17.52
C ASP A 141 -0.41 -7.95 -18.59
N ALA A 142 -1.28 -8.12 -19.59
CA ALA A 142 -0.92 -8.84 -20.80
C ALA A 142 0.13 -7.99 -21.54
N ASP A 143 1.33 -8.52 -21.76
CA ASP A 143 2.37 -7.83 -22.53
C ASP A 143 1.80 -7.46 -23.92
N GLU A 144 1.65 -6.15 -24.18
CA GLU A 144 1.42 -5.58 -25.52
C GLU A 144 2.76 -5.43 -26.27
#